data_AF-A0A8T6HKU9-F1
#
_entry.id   AF-A0A8T6HKU9-F1
#
_cell.length_a   1.000
_cell.length_b   1.000
_cell.length_c   1.000
_cell.angle_alpha   90.00
_cell.angle_beta   90.00
_cell.angle_gamma   90.00
#
_symmetry.space_group_name_H-M   'P 1'
#
loop_
_entity.id
_entity.type
_entity.pdbx_description
1 polymer ?
#
loop_
_entity_poly.entity_id
_entity_poly.type
_entity_poly.pdbx_seq_one_letter_code
_entity_poly.pdbx_strand_id
1 'polypeptide(L)'
;LRVAGAVAVGVALVLGVLRILKGWPIHRFIIGGYILVMVMTGFAPEEIVGVAYDSGGVTTSTITVPLITALGVGLASAIRGRNPMLDGFGLIAFASLTPMICVLGYGMVS
;
A
#
# COMPACT_ATOMS: atom_id res chain seq x y z
N LEU A 1 -4.83 0.77 16.87
CA LEU A 1 -4.03 1.41 15.80
C LEU A 1 -2.70 0.72 15.47
N ARG A 2 -1.74 0.57 16.40
CA ARG A 2 -0.38 0.08 16.06
C ARG A 2 -0.32 -1.33 15.46
N VAL A 3 -1.05 -2.30 16.04
CA VAL A 3 -1.08 -3.69 15.54
C VAL A 3 -1.84 -3.77 14.21
N ALA A 4 -2.97 -3.06 14.09
CA ALA A 4 -3.74 -3.00 12.85
C ALA A 4 -2.90 -2.45 11.69
N GLY A 5 -2.14 -1.37 11.92
CA GLY A 5 -1.23 -0.82 10.91
C GLY A 5 -0.09 -1.77 10.53
N ALA A 6 0.50 -2.47 11.50
CA ALA A 6 1.55 -3.46 11.22
C ALA A 6 1.03 -4.65 10.39
N VAL A 7 -0.16 -5.17 10.72
CA VAL A 7 -0.82 -6.24 9.95
C VAL A 7 -1.15 -5.76 8.54
N ALA A 8 -1.69 -4.54 8.41
CA ALA A 8 -2.00 -3.93 7.13
C ALA A 8 -0.75 -3.86 6.24
N VAL A 9 0.34 -3.27 6.74
CA VAL A 9 1.61 -3.15 6.00
C VAL A 9 2.18 -4.52 5.64
N GLY A 10 2.10 -5.51 6.53
CA GLY A 10 2.50 -6.87 6.25
C GLY A 10 1.72 -7.51 5.09
N VAL A 11 0.38 -7.36 5.09
CA VAL A 11 -0.48 -7.83 3.99
C VAL A 11 -0.17 -7.11 2.68
N ALA A 12 0.07 -5.80 2.73
CA ALA A 12 0.47 -5.00 1.57
C ALA A 12 1.76 -5.49 0.93
N LEU A 13 2.76 -5.78 1.77
CA LEU A 13 4.06 -6.27 1.34
C LEU A 13 3.93 -7.66 0.70
N VAL A 14 3.19 -8.57 1.32
CA VAL A 14 2.93 -9.92 0.80
C VAL A 14 2.22 -9.85 -0.56
N LEU A 15 1.16 -9.03 -0.67
CA LEU A 15 0.43 -8.83 -1.93
C LEU A 15 1.31 -8.20 -3.01
N GLY A 16 2.14 -7.21 -2.65
CA GLY A 16 3.09 -6.55 -3.54
C GLY A 16 4.13 -7.53 -4.10
N VAL A 17 4.72 -8.36 -3.23
CA VAL A 17 5.66 -9.43 -3.61
C VAL A 17 5.00 -10.46 -4.51
N LEU A 18 3.80 -10.94 -4.15
CA LEU A 18 3.01 -11.87 -4.97
C LEU A 18 2.72 -11.33 -6.38
N ARG A 19 2.40 -10.03 -6.48
CA ARG A 19 2.17 -9.36 -7.76
C ARG A 19 3.45 -9.31 -8.61
N ILE A 20 4.62 -9.04 -8.01
CA ILE A 20 5.90 -9.06 -8.74
C ILE A 20 6.20 -10.47 -9.27
N LEU A 21 6.00 -11.50 -8.44
CA LEU A 21 6.20 -12.89 -8.83
C LEU A 21 5.25 -13.33 -9.96
N LYS A 22 3.96 -12.97 -9.89
CA LYS A 22 2.98 -13.27 -10.95
C LYS A 22 3.05 -12.32 -12.15
N GLY A 23 3.86 -11.27 -12.06
CA GLY A 23 4.03 -10.29 -13.12
C GLY A 23 2.81 -9.45 -13.44
N TRP A 24 1.89 -9.28 -12.49
CA TRP A 24 0.64 -8.59 -12.70
C TRP A 24 0.83 -7.07 -12.86
N PRO A 25 0.03 -6.44 -13.75
CA PRO A 25 0.14 -5.02 -14.02
C PRO A 25 -0.25 -4.19 -12.79
N ILE A 26 0.62 -3.26 -12.41
CA ILE A 26 0.43 -2.44 -11.21
C ILE A 26 -0.80 -1.55 -11.25
N HIS A 27 -1.06 -0.95 -12.41
CA HIS A 27 -2.09 0.08 -12.55
C HIS A 27 -3.46 -0.46 -12.10
N ARG A 28 -3.74 -1.75 -12.32
CA ARG A 28 -5.01 -2.38 -11.90
C ARG A 28 -5.18 -2.36 -10.38
N PHE A 29 -4.10 -2.59 -9.64
CA PHE A 29 -4.12 -2.57 -8.18
C PHE A 29 -4.22 -1.15 -7.62
N ILE A 30 -3.53 -0.20 -8.22
CA ILE A 30 -3.60 1.21 -7.78
C ILE A 30 -4.98 1.78 -8.05
N ILE A 31 -5.52 1.58 -9.25
CA ILE A 31 -6.87 2.02 -9.59
C ILE A 31 -7.89 1.35 -8.67
N GLY A 32 -7.83 0.02 -8.49
CA GLY A 32 -8.73 -0.69 -7.59
C GLY A 32 -8.63 -0.25 -6.13
N GLY A 33 -7.41 -0.03 -5.64
CA GLY A 33 -7.16 0.46 -4.28
C GLY A 33 -7.71 1.87 -4.04
N TYR A 34 -7.51 2.79 -4.99
CA TYR A 34 -8.08 4.13 -4.88
C TYR A 34 -9.60 4.14 -5.04
N ILE A 35 -10.18 3.31 -5.91
CA ILE A 35 -11.64 3.15 -5.98
C ILE A 35 -12.17 2.66 -4.64
N LEU A 36 -11.52 1.67 -4.01
CA LEU A 36 -11.90 1.18 -2.70
C LEU A 36 -11.82 2.28 -1.64
N VAL A 37 -10.73 3.05 -1.60
CA VAL A 37 -10.59 4.19 -0.69
C VAL A 37 -11.71 5.21 -0.91
N MET A 38 -12.00 5.60 -2.17
CA MET A 38 -13.08 6.54 -2.50
C MET A 38 -14.44 6.06 -2.03
N VAL A 39 -14.74 4.77 -2.22
CA VAL A 39 -15.99 4.16 -1.75
C VAL A 39 -16.04 4.18 -0.22
N MET A 40 -14.98 3.78 0.46
CA MET A 40 -14.91 3.77 1.93
C MET A 40 -15.02 5.16 2.53
N THR A 41 -14.39 6.17 1.91
CA THR A 41 -14.48 7.57 2.32
C THR A 41 -15.94 8.06 2.32
N GLY A 42 -16.77 7.63 1.37
CA GLY A 42 -18.20 7.99 1.34
C GLY A 42 -19.03 7.41 2.48
N PHE A 43 -18.54 6.38 3.18
CA PHE A 43 -19.21 5.74 4.32
C PHE A 43 -18.53 6.02 5.67
N ALA A 44 -17.33 6.61 5.67
CA ALA A 44 -16.55 6.83 6.87
C ALA A 44 -16.91 8.17 7.55
N PRO A 45 -16.77 8.28 8.88
CA PRO A 45 -16.95 9.54 9.61
C PRO A 45 -15.93 10.59 9.16
N GLU A 46 -16.36 11.85 8.99
CA GLU A 46 -15.52 12.96 8.50
C GLU A 46 -14.23 13.15 9.32
N GLU A 47 -14.31 12.90 10.63
CA GLU A 47 -13.18 12.99 11.57
C GLU A 47 -12.07 11.97 11.27
N ILE A 48 -12.42 10.80 10.73
CA ILE A 48 -11.48 9.71 10.46
C ILE A 48 -10.91 9.81 9.04
N VAL A 49 -11.66 10.39 8.10
CA VAL A 49 -11.19 10.59 6.73
C VAL A 49 -9.87 11.38 6.71
N GLY A 50 -9.79 12.49 7.45
CA GLY A 50 -8.55 13.28 7.54
C GLY A 50 -7.37 12.47 8.07
N VAL A 51 -7.58 11.68 9.13
CA VAL A 51 -6.55 10.82 9.74
C VAL A 51 -6.13 9.70 8.78
N ALA A 52 -7.07 9.12 8.04
CA ALA A 52 -6.77 8.07 7.07
C ALA A 52 -5.85 8.58 5.96
N TYR A 53 -6.17 9.74 5.36
CA TYR A 53 -5.37 10.30 4.28
C TYR A 53 -3.99 10.79 4.76
N ASP A 54 -3.88 11.30 5.98
CA ASP A 54 -2.59 11.64 6.59
C ASP A 54 -1.75 10.38 6.88
N SER A 55 -2.40 9.30 7.34
CA SER A 55 -1.71 8.05 7.69
C SER A 55 -1.04 7.35 6.49
N GLY A 56 -1.59 7.50 5.28
CA GLY A 56 -0.97 6.97 4.06
C GLY A 56 0.35 7.65 3.70
N GLY A 57 0.55 8.90 4.16
CA GLY A 57 1.82 9.62 4.07
C GLY A 57 2.83 9.20 5.14
N VAL A 58 2.37 8.91 6.36
CA VAL A 58 3.24 8.54 7.51
C VAL A 58 4.02 7.24 7.27
N THR A 59 3.46 6.30 6.51
CA THR A 59 4.16 5.06 6.12
C THR A 59 5.25 5.25 5.08
N THR A 60 5.33 6.43 4.46
CA THR A 60 6.44 6.83 3.58
C THR A 60 7.58 7.50 4.35
N SER A 61 7.81 7.09 5.61
CA SER A 61 8.91 7.61 6.40
C SER A 61 10.25 7.35 5.70
N THR A 62 11.23 8.22 6.00
CA THR A 62 12.58 8.23 5.42
C THR A 62 13.32 6.89 5.52
N ILE A 63 12.85 5.97 6.39
CA ILE A 63 13.41 4.64 6.61
C ILE A 63 12.64 3.57 5.83
N THR A 64 11.31 3.64 5.81
CA THR A 64 10.46 2.59 5.23
C THR A 64 10.47 2.62 3.70
N VAL A 65 10.54 3.81 3.09
CA VAL A 65 10.55 3.94 1.62
C VAL A 65 11.81 3.32 1.00
N PRO A 66 13.04 3.64 1.45
CA PRO A 66 14.23 3.01 0.89
C PRO A 66 14.24 1.49 1.09
N LEU A 67 13.78 1.00 2.24
CA LEU A 67 13.71 -0.43 2.53
C LEU A 67 12.76 -1.17 1.58
N ILE A 68 11.52 -0.69 1.44
CA ILE A 68 10.51 -1.29 0.57
C ILE A 68 10.94 -1.21 -0.91
N THR A 69 11.53 -0.09 -1.30
CA THR A 69 12.06 0.09 -2.66
C THR A 69 13.21 -0.85 -2.93
N ALA A 70 14.18 -0.98 -2.01
CA ALA A 70 15.30 -1.90 -2.14
C ALA A 70 14.83 -3.36 -2.23
N LEU A 71 13.81 -3.74 -1.45
CA LEU A 71 13.19 -5.06 -1.52
C LEU A 71 12.52 -5.30 -2.87
N GLY A 72 11.75 -4.33 -3.37
CA GLY A 72 11.07 -4.41 -4.66
C GLY A 72 12.03 -4.47 -5.85
N VAL A 73 13.04 -3.60 -5.85
CA VAL A 73 14.11 -3.57 -6.86
C VAL A 73 14.92 -4.85 -6.83
N GLY A 74 15.32 -5.33 -5.65
CA GLY A 74 16.07 -6.57 -5.48
C GLY A 74 15.31 -7.78 -6.00
N LEU A 75 14.03 -7.91 -5.63
CA LEU A 75 13.17 -9.00 -6.08
C LEU A 75 12.93 -8.95 -7.60
N ALA A 76 12.62 -7.78 -8.14
CA ALA A 76 12.39 -7.61 -9.58
C ALA A 76 13.66 -7.83 -10.40
N SER A 77 14.85 -7.49 -9.88
CA SER A 77 16.13 -7.71 -10.54
C SER A 77 16.51 -9.20 -10.64
N ALA A 78 16.00 -10.03 -9.71
CA ALA A 78 16.19 -11.48 -9.74
C ALA A 78 15.30 -12.19 -10.77
N ILE A 79 14.28 -11.52 -11.33
CA ILE A 79 13.28 -12.11 -12.23
C ILE A 79 13.48 -11.56 -13.65
N ARG A 80 13.81 -12.43 -14.61
CA ARG A 80 13.99 -12.03 -16.02
C ARG A 80 12.69 -11.45 -16.60
N GLY A 81 12.78 -10.30 -17.24
CA GLY A 81 11.65 -9.62 -17.89
C GLY A 81 10.81 -8.74 -16.96
N ARG A 82 11.23 -8.52 -15.70
CA ARG A 82 10.65 -7.49 -14.83
C ARG A 82 11.44 -6.19 -14.91
N ASN A 83 10.76 -5.08 -14.63
CA ASN A 83 11.36 -3.76 -14.62
C ASN A 83 11.52 -3.32 -13.15
N PRO A 84 12.75 -3.31 -12.60
CA PRO A 84 12.99 -3.01 -11.19
C PRO A 84 12.47 -1.64 -10.77
N MET A 85 12.47 -0.67 -11.69
CA MET A 85 11.95 0.67 -11.43
C MET A 85 10.43 0.63 -11.21
N LEU A 86 9.68 0.01 -12.13
CA LEU A 86 8.21 -0.03 -12.07
C LEU A 86 7.69 -0.91 -10.92
N ASP A 87 8.38 -2.01 -10.62
CA ASP A 87 8.00 -2.92 -9.56
C ASP A 87 8.41 -2.38 -8.17
N GLY A 88 9.61 -1.77 -8.07
CA GLY A 88 10.13 -1.13 -6.86
C GLY A 88 9.31 0.08 -6.42
N PHE A 89 9.09 1.06 -7.31
CA PHE A 89 8.19 2.19 -7.00
C PHE A 89 6.76 1.73 -6.75
N GLY A 90 6.37 0.63 -7.37
CA GLY A 90 5.06 0.08 -7.22
C GLY A 90 4.71 -0.42 -5.83
N LEU A 91 5.69 -1.01 -5.14
CA LEU A 91 5.55 -1.45 -3.75
C LEU A 91 5.34 -0.28 -2.78
N ILE A 92 5.92 0.89 -3.07
CA ILE A 92 5.72 2.10 -2.26
C ILE A 92 4.24 2.52 -2.28
N ALA A 93 3.60 2.44 -3.46
CA ALA A 93 2.20 2.80 -3.59
C ALA A 93 1.27 1.85 -2.79
N PHE A 94 1.59 0.56 -2.70
CA PHE A 94 0.88 -0.37 -1.81
C PHE A 94 1.09 -0.04 -0.32
N ALA A 95 2.31 0.34 0.05
CA ALA A 95 2.63 0.73 1.41
C ALA A 95 1.86 1.99 1.86
N SER A 96 1.51 2.88 0.93
CA SER A 96 0.71 4.09 1.20
C SER A 96 -0.80 3.84 1.22
N LEU A 97 -1.33 3.02 0.30
CA LEU A 97 -2.77 2.71 0.22
C LEU A 97 -3.29 1.90 1.41
N THR A 98 -2.45 1.04 1.97
CA THR A 98 -2.92 0.04 2.93
C THR A 98 -3.27 0.63 4.32
N PRO A 99 -2.49 1.56 4.89
CA PRO A 99 -2.90 2.29 6.09
C PRO A 99 -4.18 3.09 5.90
N MET A 100 -4.35 3.77 4.74
CA MET A 100 -5.60 4.48 4.42
C MET A 100 -6.80 3.54 4.50
N ILE A 101 -6.75 2.39 3.82
CA ILE A 101 -7.83 1.39 3.84
C ILE A 101 -8.08 0.87 5.26
N CYS A 102 -7.03 0.60 6.03
CA CYS A 102 -7.18 0.10 7.40
C CYS A 102 -7.73 1.14 8.37
N VAL A 103 -7.35 2.42 8.26
CA VAL A 103 -7.87 3.49 9.12
C VAL A 103 -9.31 3.80 8.76
N LEU A 104 -9.66 3.85 7.47
CA LEU A 104 -11.06 3.98 7.03
C LEU A 104 -11.89 2.79 7.53
N GLY A 105 -11.39 1.55 7.36
CA GLY A 105 -12.08 0.35 7.83
C GLY A 105 -12.25 0.31 9.35
N TYR A 106 -11.24 0.75 10.10
CA TYR A 106 -11.34 0.90 11.56
C TYR A 106 -12.42 1.92 11.93
N GLY A 107 -12.45 3.06 11.24
CA GLY A 107 -13.43 4.12 11.49
C GLY A 107 -14.86 3.81 11.07
N MET A 108 -15.08 2.82 10.22
CA MET A 108 -16.41 2.33 9.89
C MET A 108 -16.96 1.34 10.94
N VAL A 109 -16.08 0.71 11.73
CA VAL A 109 -16.45 -0.30 12.74
C VAL A 109 -16.58 0.31 14.13
N SER A 110 -15.87 1.41 14.41
CA SER A 110 -16.06 2.24 15.62
C SER A 110 -17.24 3.18 15.48
#